data_AF-A0A5D2F8P6-F1
#
_entry.id   AF-A0A5D2F8P6-F1
#
_cell.length_a   1.000
_cell.length_b   1.000
_cell.length_c   1.000
_cell.angle_alpha   90.00
_cell.angle_beta   90.00
_cell.angle_gamma   90.00
#
_symmetry.space_group_name_H-M   'P 1'
#
loop_
_entity.id
_entity.type
_entity.pdbx_description
1 polymer ?
#
loop_
_entity_poly.entity_id
_entity_poly.type
_entity_poly.pdbx_seq_one_letter_code
_entity_poly.pdbx_strand_id
1 'polypeptide(L)'
;MRYTMDVNAQGRQLLLNAGGIVESHFFTAACSMEVSASVYQNWWRFDMESLPADLIQRGMAVQDATEPHGLKLLIEDYPYATDGLLILSVIEQLVQAYVHYYYPEANIIESDSELNAWYHESINIVHADIQCQMVAETLDSKQSYLHPHHHYLACISTPCGGELRDVPL
;
A
#
# COMPACT_ATOMS: atom_id res chain seq x y z
N MET A 1 6.69 14.08 -4.52
CA MET A 1 7.84 13.22 -4.90
C MET A 1 9.15 14.02 -4.99
N ARG A 2 9.51 14.81 -3.96
CA ARG A 2 10.76 15.60 -4.01
C ARG A 2 11.95 14.66 -3.73
N TYR A 3 12.92 14.61 -4.64
CA TYR A 3 14.16 13.81 -4.54
C TYR A 3 14.04 12.28 -4.56
N THR A 4 12.83 11.70 -4.59
CA THR A 4 12.64 10.24 -4.56
C THR A 4 13.39 9.51 -5.68
N MET A 5 13.31 10.02 -6.92
CA MET A 5 14.01 9.38 -8.05
C MET A 5 15.53 9.56 -7.99
N ASP A 6 16.01 10.71 -7.51
CA ASP A 6 17.44 11.01 -7.40
C ASP A 6 18.12 10.13 -6.36
N VAL A 7 17.49 9.98 -5.18
CA VAL A 7 18.03 9.11 -4.13
C VAL A 7 17.93 7.64 -4.53
N ASN A 8 16.86 7.22 -5.22
CA ASN A 8 16.74 5.85 -5.72
C ASN A 8 17.78 5.53 -6.80
N ALA A 9 18.09 6.49 -7.68
CA ALA A 9 19.14 6.33 -8.69
C ALA A 9 20.52 6.17 -8.02
N GLN A 10 20.84 7.00 -7.02
CA GLN A 10 22.07 6.86 -6.24
C GLN A 10 22.09 5.55 -5.44
N GLY A 11 20.96 5.14 -4.87
CA GLY A 11 20.82 3.87 -4.18
C GLY A 11 21.14 2.68 -5.09
N ARG A 12 20.67 2.68 -6.34
CA ARG A 12 21.05 1.63 -7.32
C ARG A 12 22.53 1.63 -7.68
N GLN A 13 23.20 2.78 -7.64
CA GLN A 13 24.61 2.88 -8.05
C GLN A 13 25.60 2.54 -6.92
N LEU A 14 25.25 2.85 -5.67
CA LEU A 14 26.18 2.80 -4.53
C LEU A 14 25.75 1.86 -3.41
N LEU A 15 24.44 1.68 -3.21
CA LEU A 15 23.88 0.97 -2.06
C LEU A 15 23.54 -0.49 -2.42
N LEU A 16 22.76 -0.67 -3.49
CA LEU A 16 22.11 -1.93 -3.87
C LEU A 16 22.81 -2.67 -5.03
N ASN A 17 23.88 -2.09 -5.59
CA ASN A 17 24.66 -2.74 -6.65
C ASN A 17 25.50 -3.91 -6.09
N ALA A 18 25.95 -4.79 -7.00
CA ALA A 18 26.88 -5.86 -6.67
C ALA A 18 28.15 -5.31 -6.01
N GLY A 19 28.55 -5.89 -4.87
CA GLY A 19 29.66 -5.41 -4.05
C GLY A 19 29.44 -4.02 -3.42
N GLY A 20 28.22 -3.50 -3.48
CA GLY A 20 27.82 -2.24 -2.85
C GLY A 20 27.73 -2.35 -1.33
N ILE A 21 27.24 -1.28 -0.71
CA ILE A 21 27.17 -1.17 0.76
C ILE A 21 26.30 -2.29 1.37
N VAL A 22 25.14 -2.60 0.77
CA VAL A 22 24.25 -3.62 1.35
C VAL A 22 24.89 -5.02 1.29
N GLU A 23 25.41 -5.43 0.13
CA GLU A 23 26.02 -6.75 0.01
C GLU A 23 27.29 -6.93 0.86
N SER A 24 28.03 -5.84 1.10
CA SER A 24 29.29 -5.90 1.85
C SER A 24 29.11 -5.94 3.36
N HIS A 25 27.97 -5.47 3.87
CA HIS A 25 27.77 -5.25 5.30
C HIS A 25 26.57 -5.98 5.90
N PHE A 26 25.63 -6.49 5.10
CA PHE A 26 24.48 -7.25 5.57
C PHE A 26 24.71 -8.75 5.42
N PHE A 27 24.11 -9.53 6.31
CA PHE A 27 24.28 -10.99 6.36
C PHE A 27 23.80 -11.72 5.08
N THR A 28 22.86 -11.11 4.35
CA THR A 28 22.29 -11.63 3.10
C THR A 28 23.26 -11.51 1.92
N ALA A 29 24.31 -10.71 2.03
CA ALA A 29 25.34 -10.51 1.02
C ALA A 29 24.75 -10.35 -0.40
N ALA A 30 25.23 -11.11 -1.38
CA ALA A 30 24.76 -11.08 -2.77
C ALA A 30 23.26 -11.43 -2.95
N CYS A 31 22.63 -12.10 -1.98
CA CYS A 31 21.21 -12.45 -2.04
C CYS A 31 20.29 -11.33 -1.52
N SER A 32 20.82 -10.18 -1.09
CA SER A 32 20.03 -9.11 -0.45
C SER A 32 18.87 -8.62 -1.32
N MET A 33 19.12 -8.40 -2.62
CA MET A 33 18.07 -7.97 -3.54
C MET A 33 17.04 -9.08 -3.79
N GLU A 34 17.47 -10.33 -3.91
CA GLU A 34 16.57 -11.48 -4.10
C GLU A 34 15.61 -11.67 -2.91
N VAL A 35 16.09 -11.45 -1.68
CA VAL A 35 15.24 -11.49 -0.48
C VAL A 35 14.14 -10.44 -0.58
N SER A 36 14.48 -9.19 -0.94
CA SER A 36 13.46 -8.13 -1.10
C SER A 36 12.49 -8.41 -2.24
N ALA A 37 12.96 -8.96 -3.36
CA ALA A 37 12.10 -9.34 -4.49
C ALA A 37 11.11 -10.46 -4.10
N SER A 38 11.56 -11.45 -3.33
CA SER A 38 10.70 -12.53 -2.83
C SER A 38 9.62 -12.02 -1.88
N VAL A 39 9.97 -11.10 -0.96
CA VAL A 39 9.00 -10.45 -0.07
C VAL A 39 7.98 -9.64 -0.87
N TYR A 40 8.44 -8.86 -1.86
CA TYR A 40 7.56 -8.09 -2.73
C TYR A 40 6.56 -8.96 -3.50
N GLN A 41 7.01 -10.08 -4.07
CA GLN A 41 6.16 -10.95 -4.88
C GLN A 41 5.11 -11.71 -4.04
N ASN A 42 5.49 -12.14 -2.84
CA ASN A 42 4.70 -13.12 -2.11
C ASN A 42 3.92 -12.51 -0.93
N TRP A 43 4.43 -11.43 -0.32
CA TRP A 43 3.93 -10.94 0.98
C TRP A 43 3.45 -9.49 0.94
N TRP A 44 4.02 -8.66 0.06
CA TRP A 44 3.64 -7.25 -0.05
C TRP A 44 2.25 -7.10 -0.65
N ARG A 45 1.39 -6.30 0.00
CA ARG A 45 0.08 -5.92 -0.53
C ARG A 45 -0.23 -4.48 -0.18
N PHE A 46 -0.82 -3.74 -1.12
CA PHE A 46 -1.00 -2.30 -0.96
C PHE A 46 -2.08 -1.98 0.11
N ASP A 47 -3.12 -2.80 0.23
CA ASP A 47 -4.17 -2.66 1.26
C ASP A 47 -3.63 -2.74 2.70
N MET A 48 -2.57 -3.52 2.89
CA MET A 48 -1.95 -3.75 4.20
C MET A 48 -0.89 -2.70 4.57
N GLU A 49 -0.52 -1.81 3.65
CA GLU A 49 0.43 -0.72 3.94
C GLU A 49 -0.18 0.43 4.75
N SER A 50 -1.51 0.46 4.90
CA SER A 50 -2.15 1.42 5.82
C SER A 50 -1.83 1.05 7.27
N LEU A 51 -1.43 2.04 8.07
CA LEU A 51 -1.04 1.81 9.47
C LEU A 51 -2.12 1.05 10.28
N PRO A 52 -3.43 1.34 10.15
CA PRO A 52 -4.46 0.54 10.82
C PRO A 52 -4.46 -0.93 10.40
N ALA A 53 -4.35 -1.22 9.10
CA ALA A 53 -4.36 -2.58 8.58
C ALA A 53 -3.10 -3.34 9.02
N ASP A 54 -1.92 -2.73 8.92
CA ASP A 54 -0.65 -3.30 9.39
C ASP A 54 -0.71 -3.63 10.90
N LEU A 55 -1.19 -2.71 11.74
CA LEU A 55 -1.29 -2.93 13.18
C LEU A 55 -2.21 -4.11 13.52
N ILE A 56 -3.33 -4.26 12.82
CA ILE A 56 -4.25 -5.39 13.02
C ILE A 56 -3.61 -6.69 12.51
N GLN A 57 -3.00 -6.67 11.32
CA GLN A 57 -2.38 -7.84 10.71
C GLN A 57 -1.25 -8.42 11.58
N ARG A 58 -0.44 -7.54 12.20
CA ARG A 58 0.63 -7.95 13.12
C ARG A 58 0.12 -8.36 14.51
N GLY A 59 -1.18 -8.27 14.77
CA GLY A 59 -1.77 -8.55 16.07
C GLY A 59 -1.36 -7.54 17.14
N MET A 60 -1.09 -6.28 16.76
CA MET A 60 -0.77 -5.18 17.66
C MET A 60 -1.98 -4.32 18.02
N ALA A 61 -3.09 -4.49 17.29
CA ALA A 61 -4.35 -3.82 17.53
C ALA A 61 -5.54 -4.72 17.23
N VAL A 62 -6.70 -4.37 17.78
CA VAL A 62 -8.00 -4.95 17.44
C VAL A 62 -8.95 -3.86 16.98
N GLN A 63 -9.85 -4.19 16.06
CA GLN A 63 -10.84 -3.23 15.59
C GLN A 63 -11.80 -2.86 16.73
N ASP A 64 -11.98 -1.56 16.97
CA ASP A 64 -12.84 -1.03 18.03
C ASP A 64 -13.41 0.31 17.58
N ALA A 65 -14.68 0.31 17.17
CA ALA A 65 -15.37 1.50 16.69
C ALA A 65 -15.60 2.56 17.78
N THR A 66 -15.36 2.22 19.06
CA THR A 66 -15.49 3.18 20.17
C THR A 66 -14.24 4.05 20.36
N GLU A 67 -13.10 3.63 19.80
CA GLU A 67 -11.84 4.35 19.89
C GLU A 67 -11.69 5.39 18.77
N PRO A 68 -10.94 6.50 19.00
CA PRO A 68 -10.83 7.62 18.04
C PRO A 68 -10.36 7.25 16.63
N HIS A 69 -9.59 6.17 16.50
CA HIS A 69 -9.03 5.69 15.25
C HIS A 69 -9.68 4.40 14.75
N GLY A 70 -10.82 3.99 15.33
CA GLY A 70 -11.52 2.77 14.96
C GLY A 70 -10.79 1.48 15.34
N LEU A 71 -9.75 1.58 16.16
CA LEU A 71 -8.97 0.46 16.67
C LEU A 71 -8.45 0.73 18.07
N LYS A 72 -8.23 -0.36 18.81
CA LYS A 72 -7.62 -0.37 20.14
C LYS A 72 -6.27 -1.08 20.08
N LEU A 73 -5.22 -0.40 20.53
CA LEU A 73 -3.89 -1.00 20.63
C LEU A 73 -3.85 -2.04 21.75
N LEU A 74 -3.16 -3.15 21.51
CA LEU A 74 -2.89 -4.16 22.54
C LEU A 74 -1.73 -3.77 23.45
N ILE A 75 -0.84 -2.91 22.96
CA ILE A 75 0.24 -2.29 23.71
C ILE A 75 -0.09 -0.80 23.77
N GLU A 76 -0.55 -0.34 24.93
CA GLU A 76 -1.02 1.04 25.10
C GLU A 76 0.10 2.08 24.85
N ASP A 77 1.31 1.81 25.36
CA ASP A 77 2.48 2.67 25.19
C ASP A 77 3.35 2.18 24.03
N TYR A 78 2.80 2.21 22.81
CA TYR A 78 3.52 1.88 21.58
C TYR A 78 3.76 3.15 20.75
N PRO A 79 4.89 3.87 20.95
CA PRO A 79 5.08 5.21 20.39
C PRO A 79 4.92 5.31 18.88
N TYR A 80 5.43 4.33 18.13
CA TYR A 80 5.27 4.28 16.67
C TYR A 80 3.79 4.24 16.25
N ALA A 81 2.98 3.41 16.91
CA ALA A 81 1.56 3.27 16.58
C ALA A 81 0.78 4.50 17.03
N THR A 82 0.99 4.95 18.28
CA THR A 82 0.29 6.11 18.85
C THR A 82 0.55 7.38 18.04
N ASP A 83 1.82 7.72 17.78
CA ASP A 83 2.18 8.92 17.03
C ASP A 83 1.80 8.78 15.54
N GLY A 84 1.97 7.58 14.99
CA GLY A 84 1.62 7.29 13.60
C GLY A 84 0.14 7.48 13.33
N LEU A 85 -0.74 7.05 14.24
CA LEU A 85 -2.19 7.22 14.11
C LEU A 85 -2.61 8.69 14.16
N LEU A 86 -1.94 9.51 14.99
CA LEU A 86 -2.16 10.96 15.02
C LEU A 86 -1.79 11.60 13.68
N ILE A 87 -0.60 11.30 13.14
CA ILE A 87 -0.15 11.84 11.86
C ILE A 87 -1.08 11.38 10.73
N LEU A 88 -1.41 10.09 10.68
CA LEU A 88 -2.29 9.53 9.66
C LEU A 88 -3.65 10.23 9.69
N SER A 89 -4.25 10.43 10.86
CA SER A 89 -5.55 11.09 10.98
C SER A 89 -5.57 12.51 10.40
N VAL A 90 -4.46 13.25 10.51
CA VAL A 90 -4.31 14.59 9.93
C VAL A 90 -4.11 14.52 8.42
N ILE A 91 -3.34 13.55 7.93
CA ILE A 91 -3.16 13.31 6.49
C ILE A 91 -4.49 12.96 5.85
N GLU A 92 -5.26 12.06 6.46
CA GLU A 92 -6.60 11.67 5.99
C GLU A 92 -7.54 12.86 5.90
N GLN A 93 -7.61 13.68 6.96
CA GLN A 93 -8.44 14.89 6.94
C GLN A 93 -8.03 15.87 5.84
N LEU A 94 -6.72 16.08 5.64
CA LEU A 94 -6.22 16.95 4.59
C LEU A 94 -6.57 16.42 3.19
N VAL A 95 -6.32 15.12 2.95
CA VAL A 95 -6.61 14.47 1.67
C VAL A 95 -8.11 14.48 1.40
N GLN A 96 -8.95 14.15 2.38
CA GLN A 96 -10.42 14.20 2.25
C GLN A 96 -10.89 15.60 1.90
N ALA A 97 -10.41 16.64 2.59
CA ALA A 97 -10.78 18.02 2.31
C ALA A 97 -10.35 18.44 0.90
N TYR A 98 -9.15 18.06 0.47
CA TYR A 98 -8.62 18.37 -0.86
C TYR A 98 -9.41 17.66 -1.96
N VAL A 99 -9.62 16.34 -1.83
CA VAL A 99 -10.37 15.54 -2.79
C VAL A 99 -11.81 16.04 -2.89
N HIS A 100 -12.48 16.30 -1.77
CA HIS A 100 -13.86 16.80 -1.77
C HIS A 100 -14.00 18.15 -2.48
N TYR A 101 -12.98 19.01 -2.41
CA TYR A 101 -12.99 20.30 -3.09
C TYR A 101 -13.00 20.16 -4.63
N TYR A 102 -12.25 19.21 -5.19
CA TYR A 102 -12.17 18.98 -6.64
C TYR A 102 -13.17 17.95 -7.17
N TYR A 103 -13.53 16.97 -6.34
CA TYR A 103 -14.40 15.84 -6.65
C TYR A 103 -15.54 15.74 -5.63
N PRO A 104 -16.51 16.68 -5.66
CA PRO A 104 -17.62 16.70 -4.71
C PRO A 104 -18.58 15.52 -4.90
N GLU A 105 -18.63 14.97 -6.12
CA GLU A 105 -19.47 13.84 -6.49
C GLU A 105 -18.64 12.73 -7.12
N ALA A 106 -19.09 11.50 -6.87
CA ALA A 106 -18.50 10.26 -7.32
C ALA A 106 -18.32 10.13 -8.85
N ASN A 107 -19.36 10.48 -9.59
CA ASN A 107 -19.40 10.44 -11.05
C ASN A 107 -18.27 11.27 -11.70
N ILE A 108 -17.81 12.34 -11.04
CA ILE A 108 -16.73 13.19 -11.55
C ILE A 108 -15.42 12.39 -11.57
N ILE A 109 -15.16 11.61 -10.52
CA ILE A 109 -13.99 10.73 -10.40
C ILE A 109 -14.03 9.66 -11.50
N GLU A 110 -15.17 8.99 -11.68
CA GLU A 110 -15.35 7.97 -12.71
C GLU A 110 -15.12 8.54 -14.12
N SER A 111 -15.51 9.79 -14.35
CA SER A 111 -15.38 10.47 -15.65
C SER A 111 -13.99 11.05 -15.92
N ASP A 112 -13.10 11.09 -14.93
CA ASP A 112 -11.76 11.67 -15.06
C ASP A 112 -10.83 10.71 -15.81
N SER A 113 -10.60 11.00 -17.09
CA SER A 113 -9.75 10.16 -17.93
C SER A 113 -8.28 10.15 -17.51
N GLU A 114 -7.76 11.24 -16.94
CA GLU A 114 -6.36 11.31 -16.51
C GLU A 114 -6.16 10.46 -15.25
N LEU A 115 -7.06 10.58 -14.28
CA LEU A 115 -7.02 9.80 -13.04
C LEU A 115 -7.16 8.29 -13.34
N ASN A 116 -8.10 7.92 -14.20
CA ASN A 116 -8.31 6.54 -14.62
C ASN A 116 -7.07 5.98 -15.35
N ALA A 117 -6.46 6.75 -16.26
CA ALA A 117 -5.26 6.34 -16.97
C ALA A 117 -4.07 6.16 -16.03
N TRP A 118 -3.89 7.10 -15.09
CA TRP A 118 -2.84 7.04 -14.08
C TRP A 118 -2.99 5.81 -13.16
N TYR A 119 -4.19 5.52 -12.69
CA TYR A 119 -4.46 4.33 -11.87
C TYR A 119 -4.20 3.04 -12.65
N HIS A 120 -4.66 2.99 -13.90
CA HIS A 120 -4.41 1.84 -14.78
C HIS A 120 -2.92 1.61 -15.03
N GLU A 121 -2.12 2.65 -15.30
CA GLU A 121 -0.66 2.55 -15.45
C GLU A 121 0.00 2.04 -14.16
N SER A 122 -0.43 2.56 -13.00
CA SER A 122 0.12 2.17 -11.70
C SER A 122 -0.05 0.67 -11.43
N ILE A 123 -1.21 0.11 -11.80
CA ILE A 123 -1.48 -1.33 -11.62
C ILE A 123 -0.82 -2.19 -12.70
N ASN A 124 -1.07 -1.88 -13.97
CA ASN A 124 -0.79 -2.80 -15.06
C ASN A 124 0.62 -2.63 -15.65
N ILE A 125 1.33 -1.55 -15.31
CA ILE A 125 2.68 -1.28 -15.83
C ILE A 125 3.67 -1.21 -14.67
N VAL A 126 3.42 -0.36 -13.67
CA VAL A 126 4.39 -0.14 -12.57
C VAL A 126 4.48 -1.36 -11.65
N HIS A 127 3.33 -1.94 -11.29
CA HIS A 127 3.24 -3.10 -10.39
C HIS A 127 2.64 -4.33 -11.10
N ALA A 128 2.95 -4.49 -12.39
CA ALA A 128 2.41 -5.56 -13.24
C ALA A 128 2.63 -6.97 -12.65
N ASP A 129 3.78 -7.19 -12.01
CA ASP A 129 4.17 -8.48 -11.41
C ASP A 129 3.23 -8.95 -10.30
N ILE A 130 2.47 -8.03 -9.68
CA ILE A 130 1.55 -8.29 -8.57
C ILE A 130 0.14 -7.73 -8.84
N GLN A 131 -0.17 -7.40 -10.10
CA GLN A 131 -1.43 -6.73 -10.47
C GLN A 131 -2.68 -7.47 -9.94
N CYS A 132 -2.66 -8.81 -9.90
CA CYS A 132 -3.79 -9.59 -9.40
C CYS A 132 -4.01 -9.43 -7.89
N GLN A 133 -2.93 -9.22 -7.13
CA GLN A 133 -3.02 -8.95 -5.69
C GLN A 133 -3.63 -7.57 -5.47
N MET A 134 -3.21 -6.56 -6.26
CA MET A 134 -3.75 -5.20 -6.16
C MET A 134 -5.21 -5.07 -6.67
N VAL A 135 -5.61 -5.84 -7.68
CA VAL A 135 -6.99 -5.84 -8.18
C VAL A 135 -7.96 -6.55 -7.23
N ALA A 136 -7.51 -7.61 -6.54
CA ALA A 136 -8.33 -8.29 -5.53
C ALA A 136 -8.78 -7.34 -4.42
N GLU A 137 -7.97 -6.32 -4.11
CA GLU A 137 -8.28 -5.23 -3.16
C GLU A 137 -9.54 -4.44 -3.53
N THR A 138 -9.83 -4.28 -4.83
CA THR A 138 -11.01 -3.51 -5.25
C THR A 138 -12.31 -4.30 -5.15
N LEU A 139 -12.26 -5.63 -5.21
CA LEU A 139 -13.44 -6.51 -5.22
C LEU A 139 -13.82 -7.04 -3.83
N ASP A 140 -12.86 -7.21 -2.91
CA ASP A 140 -13.09 -7.87 -1.61
C ASP A 140 -13.37 -6.91 -0.44
N SER A 141 -13.37 -5.59 -0.69
CA SER A 141 -13.53 -4.57 0.36
C SER A 141 -14.97 -4.47 0.90
N LYS A 142 -15.36 -5.40 1.77
CA LYS A 142 -16.42 -5.19 2.78
C LYS A 142 -16.05 -4.13 3.85
N GLN A 143 -14.84 -3.54 3.74
CA GLN A 143 -14.39 -2.34 4.48
C GLN A 143 -14.79 -1.01 3.80
N SER A 144 -15.76 -1.04 2.87
CA SER A 144 -16.22 0.10 2.06
C SER A 144 -16.88 1.26 2.83
N TYR A 145 -16.81 1.30 4.16
CA TYR A 145 -17.50 2.30 5.00
C TYR A 145 -16.63 3.50 5.44
N LEU A 146 -15.30 3.45 5.28
CA LEU A 146 -14.40 4.53 5.75
C LEU A 146 -13.67 5.31 4.64
N HIS A 147 -13.60 4.80 3.42
CA HIS A 147 -13.04 5.54 2.27
C HIS A 147 -13.93 5.39 1.04
N PRO A 148 -14.82 6.38 0.76
CA PRO A 148 -15.78 6.32 -0.34
C PRO A 148 -15.15 6.23 -1.74
N HIS A 149 -13.85 6.50 -1.87
CA HIS A 149 -13.19 6.66 -3.17
C HIS A 149 -12.61 5.36 -3.76
N HIS A 150 -12.51 4.27 -3.00
CA HIS A 150 -11.99 2.99 -3.52
C HIS A 150 -12.98 2.26 -4.46
N HIS A 151 -14.27 2.59 -4.40
CA HIS A 151 -15.31 1.90 -5.18
C HIS A 151 -15.29 2.25 -6.68
N TYR A 152 -14.74 3.41 -7.05
CA TYR A 152 -14.89 3.97 -8.40
C TYR A 152 -13.86 3.48 -9.42
N LEU A 153 -12.72 2.96 -8.95
CA LEU A 153 -11.60 2.58 -9.82
C LEU A 153 -11.55 1.06 -10.15
N ALA A 154 -12.51 0.28 -9.63
CA ALA A 154 -12.59 -1.19 -9.81
C ALA A 154 -12.92 -1.63 -11.25
N CYS A 155 -13.55 -0.75 -12.04
CA CYS A 155 -14.12 -1.08 -13.35
C CYS A 155 -13.08 -1.22 -14.48
N ILE A 156 -11.78 -1.07 -14.21
CA ILE A 156 -10.71 -1.05 -15.23
C ILE A 156 -9.85 -2.33 -15.22
N SER A 157 -10.20 -3.34 -14.43
CA SER A 157 -9.36 -4.54 -14.29
C SER A 157 -9.64 -5.61 -15.36
N THR A 158 -8.56 -6.13 -15.95
CA THR A 158 -8.57 -7.31 -16.83
C THR A 158 -8.70 -8.57 -15.95
N PRO A 159 -9.54 -9.58 -16.29
CA PRO A 159 -9.72 -10.74 -15.44
C PRO A 159 -8.41 -11.54 -15.28
N CYS A 160 -7.94 -11.67 -14.05
CA CYS A 160 -6.87 -12.61 -13.70
C CYS A 160 -7.44 -14.05 -13.76
N GLY A 161 -7.06 -14.80 -14.80
CA GLY A 161 -7.32 -16.24 -14.85
C GLY A 161 -6.49 -16.94 -13.77
N GLY A 162 -7.15 -17.45 -12.73
CA GLY A 162 -6.47 -18.08 -11.59
C GLY A 162 -6.12 -19.55 -11.82
N GLU A 163 -4.86 -19.90 -11.59
CA GLU A 163 -4.51 -21.15 -10.91
C GLU A 163 -4.21 -20.80 -9.45
N LEU A 164 -5.05 -21.28 -8.54
CA LEU A 164 -4.80 -21.26 -7.11
C LEU A 164 -3.50 -22.05 -6.86
N ARG A 165 -2.41 -21.35 -6.52
CA ARG A 165 -1.22 -22.01 -6.01
C ARG A 165 -1.44 -22.31 -4.54
N ASP A 166 -1.74 -23.57 -4.25
CA ASP A 166 -1.72 -24.12 -2.90
C ASP A 166 -0.35 -23.86 -2.27
N VAL A 167 -0.33 -23.08 -1.19
CA VAL A 167 0.83 -22.92 -0.32
C VAL A 167 0.81 -24.09 0.67
N PRO A 168 1.78 -25.02 0.66
CA PRO A 168 1.84 -26.06 1.68
C PRO A 168 2.23 -25.44 3.03
N LEU A 169 1.54 -25.91 4.08
CA LEU A 169 1.80 -25.63 5.50
C LEU A 169 3.23 -25.99 5.93
#